data_AF-A0A367LVP1-F1
#
_entry.id   AF-A0A367LVP1-F1
#
_cell.length_a   1.000
_cell.length_b   1.000
_cell.length_c   1.000
_cell.angle_alpha   90.00
_cell.angle_beta   90.00
_cell.angle_gamma   90.00
#
_symmetry.space_group_name_H-M   'P 1'
#
loop_
_entity.id
_entity.type
_entity.pdbx_description
1 polymer ?
#
loop_
_entity_poly.entity_id
_entity_poly.type
_entity_poly.pdbx_seq_one_letter_code
_entity_poly.pdbx_strand_id
1 'polypeptide(L)'
;EKGGVLQFGTEVVTAADGSVAALLGASPGASTAAPIMLSVLEKAFKDKVATPEWQARLKEIVPSYGRKLNNDIELTNSTRAWSSERLQLIHVPVQPEA
;
A
#
# COMPACT_ATOMS: atom_id res chain seq x y z
N GLU A 1 22.30 -25.60 13.72
CA GLU A 1 21.68 -25.34 12.41
C GLU A 1 20.41 -24.53 12.64
N LYS A 2 20.26 -23.36 12.00
CA LYS A 2 18.96 -22.66 12.01
C LYS A 2 18.09 -23.40 11.00
N GLY A 3 17.25 -24.31 11.49
CA GLY A 3 16.28 -25.03 10.66
C GLY A 3 15.39 -24.06 9.86
N GLY A 4 14.88 -24.54 8.72
CA GLY A 4 14.01 -23.75 7.85
C GLY A 4 12.79 -23.24 8.59
N VAL A 5 12.54 -21.94 8.51
CA VAL A 5 11.33 -21.31 9.08
C VAL A 5 10.22 -21.43 8.05
N LEU A 6 9.07 -21.98 8.47
CA LEU A 6 7.84 -21.95 7.69
C LEU A 6 7.35 -20.50 7.58
N GLN A 7 7.65 -19.86 6.45
CA GLN A 7 7.13 -18.54 6.10
C GLN A 7 5.79 -18.69 5.39
N PHE A 8 4.70 -18.42 6.11
CA PHE A 8 3.38 -18.25 5.50
C PHE A 8 3.28 -16.83 4.95
N GLY A 9 3.13 -16.67 3.64
CA GLY A 9 2.82 -15.37 3.06
C GLY A 9 3.29 -15.17 1.62
N THR A 10 2.95 -13.99 1.11
CA THR A 10 3.44 -13.44 -0.15
C THR A 10 4.63 -12.53 0.16
N GLU A 11 5.79 -12.77 -0.46
CA GLU A 11 7.01 -11.99 -0.27
C GLU A 11 7.42 -11.29 -1.56
N VAL A 12 7.82 -10.01 -1.44
CA VAL A 12 8.42 -9.26 -2.55
C VAL A 12 9.93 -9.35 -2.46
N VAL A 13 10.52 -10.05 -3.41
CA VAL A 13 11.96 -10.11 -3.64
C VAL A 13 12.33 -9.30 -4.87
N THR A 14 13.44 -8.57 -4.80
CA THR A 14 13.93 -7.74 -5.90
C THR A 14 15.39 -8.06 -6.18
N ALA A 15 15.76 -8.08 -7.46
CA ALA A 15 17.17 -8.10 -7.84
C ALA A 15 17.89 -6.89 -7.23
N ALA A 16 19.19 -7.04 -6.93
CA ALA A 16 19.97 -5.98 -6.27
C ALA A 16 20.04 -4.69 -7.12
N ASP A 17 19.96 -4.83 -8.44
CA ASP A 17 19.93 -3.73 -9.41
C ASP A 17 18.51 -3.20 -9.71
N GLY A 18 17.47 -3.77 -9.06
CA GLY A 18 16.07 -3.38 -9.25
C GLY A 18 15.45 -3.79 -10.59
N SER A 19 16.19 -4.51 -11.45
CA SER A 19 15.74 -4.87 -12.81
C SER A 19 14.54 -5.82 -12.83
N VAL A 20 14.40 -6.63 -11.78
CA VAL A 20 13.33 -7.64 -11.64
C VAL A 20 12.81 -7.61 -10.21
N ALA A 21 11.49 -7.59 -10.08
CA ALA A 21 10.78 -7.87 -8.84
C ALA A 21 9.95 -9.14 -9.03
N ALA A 22 10.07 -10.08 -8.11
CA ALA A 22 9.24 -11.27 -8.06
C ALA A 22 8.44 -11.29 -6.75
N LEU A 23 7.24 -11.83 -6.88
CA LEU A 23 6.32 -12.04 -5.79
C LEU A 23 6.28 -13.54 -5.53
N LEU A 24 6.88 -13.97 -4.43
CA LEU A 24 7.02 -15.38 -4.05
C LEU A 24 5.94 -15.75 -3.03
N GLY A 25 5.27 -16.88 -3.23
CA GLY A 25 4.23 -17.39 -2.33
C GLY A 25 2.84 -17.40 -2.95
N ALA A 26 1.80 -17.40 -2.10
CA ALA A 26 0.42 -17.43 -2.56
C ALA A 26 0.07 -16.12 -3.31
N SER A 27 -0.86 -16.23 -4.27
CA SER A 27 -1.36 -15.06 -4.99
C SER A 27 -2.05 -14.11 -4.00
N PRO A 28 -1.73 -12.80 -4.01
CA PRO A 28 -2.29 -11.86 -3.05
C PRO A 28 -3.77 -11.62 -3.35
N GLY A 29 -4.60 -11.76 -2.32
CA GLY A 29 -6.01 -11.38 -2.41
C GLY A 29 -6.18 -9.86 -2.52
N ALA A 30 -7.38 -9.41 -2.87
CA ALA A 30 -7.71 -7.99 -3.07
C ALA A 30 -7.28 -7.08 -1.90
N SER A 31 -7.37 -7.57 -0.66
CA SER A 31 -6.99 -6.85 0.56
C SER A 31 -5.47 -6.67 0.75
N THR A 32 -4.66 -7.41 -0.01
CA THR A 32 -3.18 -7.44 0.14
C THR A 32 -2.45 -7.01 -1.13
N ALA A 33 -3.07 -7.12 -2.30
CA ALA A 33 -2.44 -6.80 -3.58
C ALA A 33 -2.00 -5.33 -3.67
N ALA A 34 -2.86 -4.39 -3.28
CA ALA A 34 -2.55 -2.96 -3.35
C ALA A 34 -1.32 -2.54 -2.51
N PRO A 35 -1.24 -2.84 -1.20
CA PRO A 35 -0.04 -2.50 -0.42
C PRO A 35 1.22 -3.22 -0.91
N ILE A 36 1.10 -4.47 -1.38
CA ILE A 36 2.24 -5.21 -1.96
C ILE A 36 2.78 -4.51 -3.21
N MET A 37 1.90 -4.06 -4.12
CA MET A 37 2.33 -3.36 -5.32
C MET A 37 3.00 -2.02 -5.00
N LEU A 38 2.55 -1.30 -3.97
CA LEU A 38 3.27 -0.10 -3.50
C LEU A 38 4.68 -0.45 -3.04
N SER A 39 4.86 -1.53 -2.27
CA SER A 39 6.20 -1.99 -1.87
C SER A 39 7.08 -2.41 -3.04
N VAL A 40 6.51 -2.99 -4.11
CA VAL A 40 7.26 -3.29 -5.35
C VAL A 40 7.75 -2.00 -5.99
N LEU A 41 6.91 -0.98 -6.12
CA LEU A 41 7.29 0.31 -6.68
C LEU A 41 8.39 0.98 -5.85
N GLU A 42 8.25 0.98 -4.52
CA GLU A 42 9.23 1.57 -3.59
C GLU A 42 10.59 0.87 -3.64
N LYS A 43 10.64 -0.45 -3.86
CA LYS A 43 11.89 -1.22 -3.90
C LYS A 43 12.53 -1.24 -5.29
N ALA A 44 11.78 -1.60 -6.32
CA ALA A 44 12.30 -1.81 -7.67
C ALA A 44 12.45 -0.50 -8.46
N PHE A 45 11.62 0.51 -8.16
CA PHE A 45 11.61 1.80 -8.86
C PHE A 45 11.90 2.97 -7.93
N LYS A 46 12.70 2.74 -6.87
CA LYS A 46 12.99 3.72 -5.81
C LYS A 46 13.38 5.11 -6.33
N ASP A 47 14.21 5.17 -7.37
CA ASP A 47 14.72 6.43 -7.92
C ASP A 47 13.63 7.20 -8.67
N LYS A 48 12.67 6.47 -9.27
CA LYS A 48 11.48 7.05 -9.90
C LYS A 48 10.49 7.50 -8.83
N VAL A 49 10.21 6.67 -7.83
CA VAL A 49 9.32 7.01 -6.71
C VAL A 49 9.81 8.25 -5.96
N ALA A 50 11.13 8.49 -5.90
CA ALA A 50 11.69 9.70 -5.28
C ALA A 50 11.46 10.98 -6.10
N THR A 51 11.05 10.88 -7.38
CA THR A 51 10.80 12.06 -8.22
C THR A 51 9.49 12.76 -7.85
N PRO A 52 9.42 14.10 -8.00
CA PRO A 52 8.18 14.85 -7.75
C PRO A 52 7.00 14.38 -8.62
N GLU A 53 7.28 13.98 -9.87
CA GLU A 53 6.27 13.50 -10.82
C GLU A 53 5.55 12.23 -10.31
N TRP A 54 6.32 11.23 -9.89
CA TRP A 54 5.76 10.00 -9.35
C TRP A 54 5.11 10.20 -8.00
N GLN A 55 5.68 11.05 -7.13
CA GLN A 55 5.04 11.41 -5.86
C GLN A 55 3.67 12.07 -6.09
N ALA A 56 3.57 12.96 -7.06
CA ALA A 56 2.30 13.59 -7.43
C ALA A 56 1.30 12.54 -7.94
N ARG A 57 1.73 11.66 -8.85
CA ARG A 57 0.84 10.62 -9.41
C ARG A 57 0.38 9.60 -8.38
N LEU A 58 1.27 9.18 -7.47
CA LEU A 58 0.92 8.25 -6.39
C LEU A 58 -0.10 8.86 -5.44
N LYS A 59 0.03 10.13 -5.10
CA LYS A 59 -0.94 10.85 -4.25
C LYS A 59 -2.26 11.14 -4.95
N GLU A 60 -2.28 11.22 -6.28
CA GLU A 60 -3.52 11.31 -7.05
C GLU A 60 -4.33 10.00 -6.97
N ILE A 61 -3.65 8.85 -7.09
CA ILE A 61 -4.29 7.52 -7.06
C ILE A 61 -4.61 7.09 -5.62
N VAL A 62 -3.69 7.34 -4.69
CA VAL A 62 -3.79 6.99 -3.27
C VAL A 62 -3.54 8.26 -2.45
N PRO A 63 -4.58 9.07 -2.16
CA PRO A 63 -4.43 10.34 -1.45
C PRO A 63 -3.72 10.25 -0.10
N SER A 64 -3.84 9.12 0.58
CA SER A 64 -3.17 8.84 1.86
C SER A 64 -1.76 8.25 1.71
N TYR A 65 -1.17 8.22 0.52
CA TYR A 65 0.15 7.63 0.30
C TYR A 65 1.22 8.28 1.18
N GLY A 66 2.01 7.46 1.87
CA GLY A 66 3.02 7.91 2.83
C GLY A 66 2.46 8.39 4.18
N ARG A 67 1.15 8.25 4.42
CA ARG A 67 0.50 8.60 5.69
C ARG A 67 -0.10 7.37 6.36
N LYS A 68 -0.01 7.32 7.69
CA LYS A 68 -0.68 6.29 8.50
C LYS A 68 -2.10 6.75 8.80
N LEU A 69 -3.09 5.95 8.41
CA LEU A 69 -4.51 6.23 8.71
C LEU A 69 -4.85 5.90 10.16
N ASN A 70 -4.31 4.81 10.70
CA ASN A 70 -4.57 4.41 12.08
C ASN A 70 -4.19 5.54 13.03
N ASN A 71 -5.09 5.84 13.99
CA ASN A 71 -4.98 6.91 14.98
C ASN A 71 -5.08 8.34 14.42
N ASP A 72 -5.39 8.51 13.13
CA ASP A 72 -5.71 9.80 12.49
C ASP A 72 -7.16 9.74 12.01
N ILE A 73 -8.10 10.09 12.91
CA ILE A 73 -9.55 10.01 12.66
C ILE A 73 -9.95 10.93 11.50
N GLU A 74 -9.37 12.13 11.45
CA GLU A 74 -9.67 13.11 10.40
C GLU A 74 -9.24 12.59 9.02
N LEU A 75 -7.99 12.10 8.91
CA LEU A 75 -7.50 11.51 7.68
C LEU A 75 -8.27 10.25 7.28
N THR A 76 -8.66 9.42 8.26
CA THR A 76 -9.45 8.23 8.02
C THR A 76 -10.83 8.58 7.46
N ASN A 77 -11.53 9.54 8.07
CA ASN A 77 -12.86 9.95 7.65
C ASN A 77 -12.83 10.65 6.29
N SER A 78 -11.86 11.53 6.03
CA SER A 78 -11.69 12.15 4.70
C SER A 78 -11.39 11.11 3.61
N THR A 79 -10.51 10.15 3.87
CA THR A 79 -10.19 9.06 2.92
C THR A 79 -11.39 8.16 2.66
N ARG A 80 -12.14 7.79 3.71
CA ARG A 80 -13.36 6.97 3.59
C ARG A 80 -14.46 7.70 2.85
N ALA A 81 -14.66 9.00 3.11
CA ALA A 81 -15.63 9.83 2.39
C ALA A 81 -15.29 9.90 0.90
N TRP A 82 -14.03 10.23 0.57
CA TRP A 82 -13.54 10.30 -0.81
C TRP A 82 -13.73 9.00 -1.59
N SER A 83 -13.45 7.86 -0.94
CA SER A 83 -13.61 6.53 -1.54
C SER A 83 -15.07 6.16 -1.70
N SER A 84 -15.90 6.44 -0.69
CA SER A 84 -17.33 6.12 -0.70
C SER A 84 -18.08 6.91 -1.77
N GLU A 85 -17.74 8.19 -1.95
CA GLU A 85 -18.30 9.03 -3.02
C GLU A 85 -18.06 8.41 -4.40
N ARG A 86 -16.82 8.04 -4.70
CA ARG A 86 -16.41 7.48 -6.01
C ARG A 86 -16.98 6.09 -6.28
N LEU A 87 -17.10 5.28 -5.23
CA LEU A 87 -17.65 3.94 -5.31
C LEU A 87 -19.18 3.90 -5.11
N GLN A 88 -19.82 5.06 -4.92
CA GLN A 88 -21.25 5.20 -4.66
C GLN A 88 -21.73 4.38 -3.46
N LEU A 89 -20.92 4.36 -2.40
CA LEU A 89 -21.20 3.67 -1.15
C LEU A 89 -21.72 4.65 -0.09
N ILE A 90 -22.45 4.12 0.89
CA ILE A 90 -22.85 4.89 2.07
C ILE A 90 -21.60 5.14 2.93
N HIS A 91 -21.28 6.41 3.16
CA HIS A 91 -20.20 6.79 4.06
C HIS A 91 -20.68 6.78 5.53
N VAL A 92 -20.02 5.98 6.36
CA VAL A 92 -20.22 5.97 7.82
C VAL A 92 -18.94 6.50 8.49
N PRO A 93 -18.98 7.65 9.18
CA PRO A 93 -17.82 8.22 9.81
C PRO A 93 -17.36 7.37 11.00
N VAL A 94 -16.04 7.22 11.14
CA VAL A 94 -15.37 6.69 12.33
C VAL A 94 -15.53 7.69 13.46
N GLN A 95 -16.05 7.20 14.59
CA GLN A 95 -16.16 7.97 15.83
C GLN A 95 -14.89 7.80 16.66
N PRO A 96 -14.54 8.76 17.53
CA PRO A 96 -13.51 8.57 18.54
C PRO A 96 -13.82 7.37 19.42
N GLU A 97 -12.79 6.62 19.80
CA GLU A 97 -12.89 5.61 20.85
C GLU A 97 -13.20 6.33 22.18
N ALA A 98 -14.15 5.79 22.95
CA ALA A 98 -14.62 6.34 24.21
C ALA A 98 -13.66 6.05 25.38
#